data_AF-F9RQ51-F1
#
_entry.id   AF-F9RQ51-F1
#
_cell.length_a   1.000
_cell.length_b   1.000
_cell.length_c   1.000
_cell.angle_alpha   90.00
_cell.angle_beta   90.00
_cell.angle_gamma   90.00
#
_symmetry.space_group_name_H-M   'P 1'
#
loop_
_entity.id
_entity.type
_entity.pdbx_description
1 polymer ?
#
loop_
_entity_poly.entity_id
_entity_poly.type
_entity_poly.pdbx_seq_one_letter_code
_entity_poly.pdbx_strand_id
1 'polypeptide(L)' 'MSAVKKEYLSQQYRILYFDGDKIAELLVSAENRDEAIAVLKQNGFAPSDIFSIIP' A
#
# COMPACT_ATOMS: atom_id res chain seq x y z
N MET A 1 -7.00 -32.35 1.39
CA MET A 1 -7.59 -31.42 0.40
C MET A 1 -6.95 -30.07 0.62
N SER A 2 -6.09 -29.66 -0.31
CA SER A 2 -5.37 -28.38 -0.27
C SER A 2 -6.38 -27.24 -0.38
N ALA A 3 -6.58 -26.50 0.72
CA ALA A 3 -7.25 -25.21 0.65
C ALA A 3 -6.26 -24.24 0.01
N VAL A 4 -6.31 -24.16 -1.33
CA VAL A 4 -5.64 -23.10 -2.09
C VAL A 4 -6.25 -21.81 -1.56
N LYS A 5 -5.49 -21.12 -0.70
CA LYS A 5 -5.81 -19.78 -0.21
C LYS A 5 -6.15 -18.99 -1.45
N LYS A 6 -7.39 -18.48 -1.50
CA LYS A 6 -7.86 -17.56 -2.53
C LYS A 6 -6.70 -16.66 -2.92
N GLU A 7 -6.22 -16.80 -4.15
CA GLU A 7 -5.47 -15.75 -4.82
C GLU A 7 -6.42 -14.56 -4.88
N TYR A 8 -6.51 -13.83 -3.76
CA TYR A 8 -6.95 -12.45 -3.80
C TYR A 8 -5.95 -11.81 -4.74
N LEU A 9 -6.42 -11.50 -5.95
CA LEU A 9 -5.78 -10.63 -6.93
C LEU A 9 -5.63 -9.23 -6.31
N SER A 10 -4.92 -9.17 -5.20
CA SER A 10 -4.58 -7.96 -4.48
C SER A 10 -3.56 -7.31 -5.39
N GLN A 11 -3.99 -6.30 -6.14
CA GLN A 11 -3.06 -5.53 -6.94
C GLN A 11 -1.98 -5.00 -6.01
N GLN A 12 -0.73 -5.11 -6.43
CA GLN A 12 0.38 -4.62 -5.63
C GLN A 12 0.54 -3.14 -5.91
N TYR A 13 0.07 -2.32 -4.97
CA TYR A 13 0.26 -0.89 -5.04
C TYR A 13 1.62 -0.54 -4.45
N ARG A 14 2.43 0.19 -5.23
CA ARG A 14 3.63 0.85 -4.73
C ARG A 14 3.27 2.26 -4.31
N ILE A 15 3.37 2.54 -3.02
CA ILE A 15 3.18 3.87 -2.45
C ILE A 15 4.55 4.48 -2.21
N LEU A 16 4.81 5.63 -2.84
CA LEU A 16 5.92 6.49 -2.50
C LEU A 16 5.44 7.50 -1.47
N TYR A 17 6.07 7.53 -0.30
CA TYR A 17 5.72 8.42 0.79
C TYR A 17 6.97 9.05 1.39
N PHE A 18 6.81 10.18 2.06
CA PHE A 18 7.90 10.86 2.76
C PHE A 18 7.96 10.41 4.22
N ASP A 19 9.09 9.83 4.64
CA ASP A 19 9.33 9.35 6.01
C ASP A 19 9.96 10.46 6.90
N GLY A 20 9.76 11.73 6.57
CA GLY A 20 10.38 12.85 7.30
C GLY A 20 11.84 13.15 6.93
N ASP A 21 12.60 12.17 6.42
CA ASP A 21 14.00 12.32 5.99
C ASP A 21 14.17 12.17 4.47
N LYS A 22 13.46 11.21 3.86
CA LYS A 22 13.56 10.86 2.45
C LYS A 22 12.26 10.28 1.91
N ILE A 23 12.17 10.16 0.59
CA ILE A 23 11.11 9.41 -0.06
C ILE A 23 11.41 7.91 0.09
N ALA A 24 10.50 7.20 0.75
CA ALA A 24 10.50 5.76 0.90
C ALA A 24 9.41 5.13 0.02
N GLU A 25 9.57 3.85 -0.30
CA GLU A 25 8.57 3.06 -1.00
C GLU A 25 7.96 2.00 -0.08
N LEU A 26 6.63 1.86 -0.12
CA LEU A 26 5.89 0.79 0.55
C LEU A 26 5.10 0.02 -0.49
N LEU A 27 5.34 -1.29 -0.55
CA LEU A 27 4.55 -2.20 -1.35
C LEU A 27 3.40 -2.72 -0.50
N VAL A 28 2.17 -2.43 -0.91
CA VAL A 28 0.96 -2.89 -0.23
C VAL A 28 0.09 -3.68 -1.19
N SER A 29 -0.45 -4.79 -0.70
CA SER A 29 -1.45 -5.56 -1.41
C SER A 29 -2.82 -4.95 -1.13
N ALA A 30 -3.44 -4.36 -2.14
CA ALA A 30 -4.73 -3.70 -2.03
C ALA A 30 -5.56 -3.93 -3.30
N GLU A 31 -6.89 -3.96 -3.19
CA GLU A 31 -7.77 -4.09 -4.36
C GLU A 31 -8.01 -2.75 -5.06
N ASN A 32 -7.78 -1.63 -4.35
CA ASN A 32 -7.96 -0.28 -4.87
C ASN A 32 -7.02 0.73 -4.16
N ARG A 33 -6.96 1.94 -4.73
CA ARG A 33 -6.12 3.03 -4.20
C ARG A 33 -6.50 3.43 -2.77
N ASP A 34 -7.79 3.42 -2.41
CA ASP A 34 -8.25 3.79 -1.07
C ASP A 34 -7.80 2.78 0.00
N GLU A 35 -7.83 1.48 -0.31
CA GLU A 35 -7.27 0.44 0.54
C GLU A 35 -5.76 0.60 0.69
N ALA A 36 -5.04 0.91 -0.39
CA ALA A 36 -3.61 1.17 -0.33
C ALA A 36 -3.30 2.32 0.65
N ILE A 37 -4.07 3.41 0.59
CA ILE A 37 -3.97 4.53 1.52
C ILE A 37 -4.34 4.12 2.95
N ALA A 38 -5.36 3.28 3.13
CA ALA A 38 -5.76 2.80 4.45
C ALA A 38 -4.67 1.93 5.10
N VAL A 39 -4.01 1.07 4.33
CA VAL A 39 -2.86 0.28 4.81
C VAL A 39 -1.70 1.20 5.20
N LEU A 40 -1.40 2.23 4.41
CA LEU A 40 -0.37 3.20 4.76
C LEU A 40 -0.70 3.95 6.07
N LYS A 41 -1.96 4.35 6.27
CA LYS A 41 -2.44 4.94 7.52
C LYS A 41 -2.29 4.00 8.72
N GLN A 42 -2.54 2.71 8.54
CA GLN A 42 -2.32 1.69 9.58
C GLN A 42 -0.84 1.54 9.95
N ASN A 43 0.08 1.84 9.02
CA ASN A 43 1.52 1.89 9.29
C ASN A 43 1.97 3.19 9.98
N GLY A 44 1.05 4.12 10.26
CA GLY A 44 1.33 5.35 11.01
C GLY A 44 1.71 6.56 10.15
N PHE A 45 1.66 6.45 8.81
CA PHE A 45 1.93 7.56 7.91
C PHE A 45 0.66 8.33 7.55
N ALA A 46 0.78 9.64 7.35
CA ALA A 46 -0.36 10.42 6.89
C ALA A 46 -0.55 10.25 5.37
N PRO A 47 -1.78 10.28 4.86
CA PRO A 47 -2.03 10.31 3.43
C PRO A 47 -1.47 11.57 2.76
N SER A 48 -1.20 12.62 3.52
CA SER A 48 -0.55 13.85 3.06
C SER A 48 0.94 13.66 2.75
N ASP A 49 1.58 12.63 3.32
CA ASP A 49 2.98 12.30 3.04
C ASP A 49 3.14 11.48 1.75
N ILE A 50 2.02 11.05 1.16
CA ILE A 50 2.01 10.28 -0.08
C ILE A 50 2.41 11.17 -1.24
N PHE A 51 3.54 10.83 -1.86
CA PHE A 51 4.02 11.45 -3.08
C PHE A 51 3.33 10.87 -4.32
N SER A 52 3.23 9.54 -4.40
CA SER A 52 2.59 8.85 -5.52
C SER A 52 2.11 7.46 -5.15
N ILE A 53 1.07 6.98 -5.83
CA ILE A 53 0.54 5.62 -5.69
C ILE A 53 0.47 5.01 -7.08
N ILE A 54 1.16 3.90 -7.27
CA ILE A 54 1.32 3.23 -8.56
C ILE A 54 0.68 1.83 -8.43
N PRO A 55 -0.31 1.48 -9.28
CA PRO A 55 -0.91 0.14 -9.32
C PRO A 55 0.02 -0.91 -9.95
#